data_AF-A0A938L9U7-F1
#
_entry.id   AF-A0A938L9U7-F1
#
_cell.length_a   1.000
_cell.length_b   1.000
_cell.length_c   1.000
_cell.angle_alpha   90.00
_cell.angle_beta   90.00
_cell.angle_gamma   90.00
#
_symmetry.space_group_name_H-M   'P 1'
#
loop_
_entity.id
_entity.type
_entity.pdbx_description
1 polymer ?
#
loop_
_entity_poly.entity_id
_entity_poly.type
_entity_poly.pdbx_seq_one_letter_code
_entity_poly.pdbx_strand_id
1 'polypeptide(L)'
;MSDETPQSPSFTEKLVAYLDGELPEAATREVEQALSSDPAMRSDVEKLNRAWELLDLLPRPNASGEFSSRTLATLQVVDGTTELVAEPETAPTVALDTSAPRPLAVSPLVAWSAGLVVVSLLGFAVGRMTARPNSDVWLDDLTLIEHIDVYRELGNADFLRDLKQRGVLDERRPPEPR
;
A
#
# COMPACT_ATOMS: atom_id res chain seq x y z
N MET A 1 14.46 -14.71 24.79
CA MET A 1 13.06 -15.09 24.52
C MET A 1 12.23 -14.01 25.20
N SER A 2 12.05 -12.89 24.51
CA SER A 2 11.34 -11.74 25.04
C SER A 2 9.87 -11.96 24.74
N ASP A 3 9.03 -11.99 25.78
CA ASP A 3 7.58 -12.02 25.65
C ASP A 3 7.11 -10.80 24.85
N GLU A 4 6.62 -11.06 23.64
CA GLU A 4 5.87 -10.11 22.83
C GLU A 4 4.53 -9.91 23.53
N THR A 5 4.38 -8.79 24.25
CA THR A 5 3.09 -8.43 24.85
C THR A 5 2.10 -8.22 23.69
N PRO A 6 0.94 -8.92 23.65
CA PRO A 6 -0.02 -8.69 22.58
C PRO A 6 -0.46 -7.23 22.67
N GLN A 7 -0.14 -6.43 21.65
CA GLN A 7 -0.60 -5.06 21.58
C GLN A 7 -2.13 -5.08 21.67
N SER A 8 -2.67 -4.56 22.78
CA SER A 8 -4.11 -4.42 22.92
C SER A 8 -4.62 -3.57 21.75
N PRO A 9 -5.66 -4.00 21.02
CA PRO A 9 -6.14 -3.28 19.85
C PRO A 9 -6.46 -1.85 20.24
N SER A 10 -6.07 -0.91 19.38
CA SER A 10 -6.35 0.50 19.62
C SER A 10 -7.86 0.73 19.68
N PHE A 11 -8.31 1.79 20.36
CA PHE A 11 -9.75 2.04 20.47
C PHE A 11 -10.41 2.23 19.09
N THR A 12 -9.72 2.89 18.16
CA THR A 12 -10.17 3.04 16.76
C THR A 12 -10.36 1.70 16.07
N GLU A 13 -9.46 0.74 16.32
CA GLU A 13 -9.52 -0.61 15.78
C GLU A 13 -10.72 -1.39 16.35
N LYS A 14 -11.02 -1.21 17.64
CA LYS A 14 -12.25 -1.74 18.26
C LYS A 14 -13.51 -1.12 17.65
N LEU A 15 -13.46 0.16 17.27
CA LEU A 15 -14.58 0.87 16.65
C LEU A 15 -14.85 0.39 15.22
N VAL A 16 -13.78 0.16 14.44
CA VAL A 16 -13.87 -0.43 13.11
C VAL A 16 -14.41 -1.86 13.20
N ALA A 17 -13.86 -2.66 14.11
CA ALA A 17 -14.32 -4.04 14.38
C ALA A 17 -15.76 -4.11 14.93
N TYR A 18 -16.24 -3.03 15.56
CA TYR A 18 -17.64 -2.93 15.96
C TYR A 18 -18.55 -2.70 14.74
N LEU A 19 -18.09 -1.92 13.75
CA LEU A 19 -18.87 -1.60 12.55
C LEU A 19 -18.91 -2.73 11.53
N ASP A 20 -17.86 -3.53 11.42
CA ASP A 20 -17.85 -4.73 10.56
C ASP A 20 -18.52 -5.96 11.24
N GLY A 21 -18.72 -5.90 12.56
CA GLY A 21 -19.35 -6.97 13.35
C GLY A 21 -18.39 -8.07 13.81
N GLU A 22 -17.09 -7.88 13.67
CA GLU A 22 -16.04 -8.84 14.07
C GLU A 22 -15.72 -8.77 15.58
N LEU A 23 -16.32 -7.83 16.32
CA LEU A 23 -16.07 -7.66 17.74
C LEU A 23 -16.81 -8.71 18.61
N PRO A 24 -16.11 -9.40 19.55
CA PRO A 24 -16.75 -10.36 20.44
C PRO A 24 -17.69 -9.67 21.46
N GLU A 25 -18.77 -10.35 21.86
CA GLU A 25 -19.88 -9.80 22.66
C GLU A 25 -19.47 -9.05 23.94
N ALA A 26 -18.39 -9.47 24.59
CA ALA A 26 -17.87 -8.77 25.77
C ALA A 26 -17.31 -7.38 25.40
N ALA A 27 -16.53 -7.30 24.32
CA ALA A 27 -15.95 -6.05 23.83
C ALA A 27 -17.01 -5.16 23.15
N THR A 28 -18.04 -5.73 22.52
CA THR A 28 -19.21 -4.99 21.99
C THR A 28 -19.88 -4.16 23.08
N ARG A 29 -20.12 -4.75 24.25
CA ARG A 29 -20.72 -4.04 25.39
C ARG A 29 -19.86 -2.90 25.92
N GLU A 30 -18.53 -3.08 25.92
CA GLU A 30 -17.59 -2.02 26.32
C GLU A 30 -17.65 -0.82 25.35
N VAL A 31 -17.67 -1.10 24.05
CA VAL A 31 -17.77 -0.08 23.00
C VAL A 31 -19.12 0.63 23.05
N GLU A 32 -20.23 -0.09 23.21
CA GLU A 32 -21.57 0.50 23.36
C GLU A 32 -21.67 1.41 24.58
N GLN A 33 -21.08 1.01 25.71
CA GLN A 33 -21.04 1.83 26.91
C GLN A 33 -20.20 3.11 26.68
N ALA A 34 -19.05 2.99 26.00
CA ALA A 34 -18.23 4.14 25.63
C ALA A 34 -18.98 5.09 24.68
N LEU A 35 -19.68 4.56 23.68
CA LEU A 35 -20.51 5.34 22.75
C LEU A 35 -21.69 6.05 23.44
N SER A 36 -22.27 5.42 24.46
CA SER A 36 -23.35 6.05 25.24
C SER A 36 -22.88 7.23 26.10
N SER A 37 -21.62 7.22 26.52
CA SER A 37 -21.06 8.18 27.47
C SER A 37 -20.26 9.31 26.82
N ASP A 38 -19.69 9.09 25.64
CA ASP A 38 -18.85 10.07 24.94
C ASP A 38 -19.49 10.57 23.62
N PRO A 39 -19.91 11.86 23.55
CA PRO A 39 -20.37 12.48 22.32
C PRO A 39 -19.32 12.54 21.19
N ALA A 40 -18.02 12.68 21.51
CA ALA A 40 -16.96 12.72 20.52
C ALA A 40 -16.83 11.36 19.81
N MET A 41 -16.93 10.27 20.57
CA MET A 41 -16.92 8.91 20.01
C MET A 41 -18.08 8.64 19.07
N ARG A 42 -19.28 9.13 19.40
CA ARG A 42 -20.42 9.04 18.48
C ARG A 42 -20.16 9.75 17.17
N SER A 43 -19.50 10.92 17.22
CA SER A 43 -19.13 11.66 16.01
C SER A 43 -18.13 10.90 15.13
N ASP A 44 -17.21 10.13 15.72
CA ASP A 44 -16.23 9.36 14.97
C ASP A 44 -16.85 8.14 14.28
N VAL A 45 -17.80 7.47 14.95
CA VAL A 45 -18.63 6.43 14.31
C VAL A 45 -19.42 7.00 13.14
N GLU A 46 -20.03 8.17 13.33
CA GLU A 46 -20.84 8.81 12.28
C GLU A 46 -20.00 9.17 11.06
N LYS A 47 -18.79 9.70 11.25
CA LYS A 47 -17.83 9.96 10.16
C LYS A 47 -17.46 8.68 9.41
N LEU A 48 -17.16 7.60 10.13
CA LEU A 48 -16.74 6.34 9.53
C LEU A 48 -17.89 5.69 8.75
N ASN A 49 -19.11 5.70 9.32
CA ASN A 49 -20.31 5.25 8.62
C ASN A 49 -20.57 6.08 7.35
N ARG A 50 -20.42 7.40 7.43
CA ARG A 50 -20.56 8.29 6.28
C ARG A 50 -19.54 7.99 5.17
N ALA A 51 -18.30 7.66 5.54
CA ALA A 51 -17.28 7.24 4.57
C ALA A 51 -17.69 5.96 3.85
N TRP A 52 -18.26 4.98 4.55
CA TRP A 52 -18.81 3.76 3.94
C TRP A 52 -19.97 4.04 3.01
N GLU A 53 -20.91 4.92 3.37
CA GLU A 53 -22.00 5.33 2.48
C GLU A 53 -21.49 5.99 1.18
N LEU A 54 -20.40 6.78 1.26
CA LEU A 54 -19.78 7.36 0.08
C LEU A 54 -19.13 6.29 -0.81
N LEU A 55 -18.64 5.19 -0.24
CA LEU A 55 -18.08 4.09 -1.03
C LEU A 55 -19.14 3.42 -1.90
N ASP A 56 -20.39 3.35 -1.43
CA ASP A 56 -21.51 2.81 -2.21
C ASP A 56 -21.88 3.68 -3.42
N LEU A 57 -21.49 4.95 -3.42
CA LEU A 57 -21.68 5.85 -4.57
C LEU A 57 -20.62 5.64 -5.67
N LEU A 58 -19.56 4.87 -5.41
CA LEU A 58 -18.54 4.65 -6.44
C LEU A 58 -19.14 3.91 -7.65
N PRO A 59 -18.85 4.40 -8.87
CA PRO A 59 -19.27 3.71 -10.07
C PRO A 59 -18.63 2.32 -10.12
N ARG A 60 -19.45 1.28 -10.30
CA ARG A 60 -18.95 -0.09 -10.48
C ARG A 60 -18.52 -0.25 -11.94
N PRO A 61 -17.21 -0.33 -12.25
CA PRO A 61 -16.77 -0.54 -13.61
C PRO A 61 -17.21 -1.94 -14.06
N ASN A 62 -18.00 -2.02 -15.13
CA ASN A 62 -18.30 -3.28 -15.78
C ASN A 62 -17.07 -3.71 -16.59
N ALA A 63 -16.44 -4.82 -16.22
CA ALA A 63 -15.38 -5.40 -17.03
C ALA A 63 -15.94 -5.78 -18.41
N SER A 64 -15.33 -5.27 -19.47
CA SER A 64 -15.69 -5.68 -20.84
C SER A 64 -15.42 -7.17 -21.04
N GLY A 65 -16.22 -7.87 -21.85
CA GLY A 65 -15.99 -9.30 -22.14
C GLY A 65 -14.58 -9.61 -22.70
N GLU A 66 -13.96 -8.63 -23.35
CA GLU A 66 -12.56 -8.66 -23.81
C GLU A 66 -11.56 -8.87 -22.65
N PHE A 67 -11.80 -8.29 -21.47
CA PHE A 67 -10.93 -8.44 -20.30
C PHE A 67 -10.81 -9.91 -19.87
N SER A 68 -11.94 -10.63 -19.82
CA SER A 68 -11.95 -12.06 -19.48
C SER A 68 -11.21 -12.87 -20.54
N SER A 69 -11.44 -12.56 -21.83
CA SER A 69 -10.76 -13.26 -22.92
C SER A 69 -9.24 -13.06 -22.92
N ARG A 70 -8.80 -11.83 -22.64
CA ARG A 70 -7.37 -11.48 -22.52
C ARG A 70 -6.73 -12.12 -21.30
N THR A 71 -7.47 -12.22 -20.19
CA THR A 71 -7.00 -12.91 -18.98
C THR A 71 -6.82 -14.40 -19.25
N LEU A 72 -7.81 -15.06 -19.87
CA LEU A 72 -7.71 -16.47 -20.25
C LEU A 72 -6.58 -16.72 -21.26
N ALA A 73 -6.42 -15.85 -22.25
CA ALA A 73 -5.32 -15.93 -23.21
C ALA A 73 -3.95 -15.80 -22.52
N THR A 74 -3.83 -14.91 -21.53
CA THR A 74 -2.58 -14.74 -20.76
C THR A 74 -2.25 -15.98 -19.95
N LEU A 75 -3.26 -16.60 -19.31
CA LEU A 75 -3.08 -17.88 -18.58
C LEU A 75 -2.67 -19.02 -19.52
N GLN A 76 -3.32 -19.15 -20.68
CA GLN A 76 -2.98 -20.16 -21.68
C GLN A 76 -1.56 -20.01 -22.24
N VAL A 77 -1.08 -18.77 -22.40
CA VAL A 77 0.31 -18.52 -22.82
C VAL A 77 1.31 -18.96 -21.74
N VAL A 78 0.97 -18.80 -20.45
CA VAL A 78 1.80 -19.28 -19.33
C VAL A 78 1.79 -20.82 -19.25
N ASP A 79 0.63 -21.46 -19.44
CA ASP A 79 0.52 -22.93 -19.46
C ASP A 79 1.21 -23.54 -20.69
N GLY A 80 1.04 -22.94 -21.87
CA GLY A 80 1.70 -23.39 -23.11
C GLY A 80 3.21 -23.25 -23.09
N THR A 81 3.77 -22.40 -22.22
CA THR A 81 5.22 -22.34 -21.98
C THR A 81 5.70 -23.50 -21.08
N THR A 82 4.79 -24.15 -20.35
CA THR A 82 5.07 -25.30 -19.48
C THR A 82 4.92 -26.64 -20.22
N GLU A 83 4.09 -26.71 -21.26
CA GLU A 83 3.84 -27.95 -22.04
C GLU A 83 4.89 -28.28 -23.13
N LEU A 84 5.87 -27.40 -23.40
CA LEU A 84 6.90 -27.66 -24.43
C LEU A 84 7.98 -28.68 -24.02
N VAL A 85 7.75 -29.48 -22.98
CA VAL A 85 8.59 -30.64 -22.61
C VAL A 85 7.72 -31.91 -22.51
N ALA A 86 6.96 -32.21 -23.55
CA ALA A 86 6.41 -33.55 -23.79
C ALA A 86 7.10 -34.14 -25.03
N GLU A 87 8.26 -34.75 -24.81
CA GLU A 87 8.95 -35.56 -25.83
C GLU A 87 8.17 -36.88 -26.00
N PRO A 88 7.88 -37.34 -27.25
CA PRO A 88 7.10 -38.55 -27.47
C PRO A 88 7.90 -39.81 -27.12
N GLU A 89 7.23 -40.71 -26.40
CA GLU A 89 7.74 -42.02 -26.01
C GLU A 89 8.32 -42.80 -27.20
N THR A 90 9.63 -43.05 -27.17
CA THR A 90 10.23 -44.22 -27.82
C THR A 90 11.18 -44.90 -26.84
N ALA A 91 10.89 -46.18 -26.60
CA ALA A 91 11.45 -47.06 -25.57
C ALA A 91 12.99 -46.97 -25.37
N PRO A 92 13.49 -46.89 -24.12
CA PRO A 92 14.91 -46.94 -23.85
C PRO A 92 15.38 -48.39 -23.74
N THR A 93 16.19 -48.86 -24.69
CA THR A 93 17.06 -50.01 -24.47
C THR A 93 18.25 -49.52 -23.65
N VAL A 94 18.42 -50.05 -22.44
CA VAL A 94 19.44 -49.64 -21.49
C VAL A 94 20.81 -50.17 -21.95
N ALA A 95 21.67 -49.28 -22.46
CA ALA A 95 23.10 -49.50 -22.55
C ALA A 95 23.79 -48.69 -21.43
N LEU A 96 24.49 -49.38 -20.53
CA LEU A 96 25.26 -48.78 -19.44
C LEU A 96 26.68 -48.49 -19.96
N ASP A 97 26.96 -47.23 -20.29
CA ASP A 97 28.32 -46.76 -20.48
C ASP A 97 28.77 -45.92 -19.29
N THR A 98 29.91 -46.33 -18.71
CA THR A 98 30.49 -45.75 -17.51
C THR A 98 31.41 -44.58 -17.85
N SER A 99 31.09 -43.42 -17.25
CA SER A 99 31.96 -42.36 -16.73
C SER A 99 33.06 -41.73 -17.63
N ALA A 100 32.86 -40.45 -17.92
CA ALA A 100 33.90 -39.43 -17.93
C ALA A 100 33.38 -38.16 -17.22
N PRO A 101 34.20 -37.41 -16.45
CA PRO A 101 33.72 -36.24 -15.72
C PRO A 101 33.50 -35.08 -16.70
N ARG A 102 32.24 -34.85 -17.05
CA ARG A 102 31.81 -33.68 -17.81
C ARG A 102 31.91 -32.46 -16.88
N PRO A 103 32.51 -31.32 -17.30
CA PRO A 103 32.41 -30.11 -16.52
C PRO A 103 30.93 -29.79 -16.36
N LEU A 104 30.53 -29.35 -15.16
CA LEU A 104 29.15 -28.98 -14.83
C LEU A 104 28.72 -27.82 -15.74
N ALA A 105 28.28 -28.17 -16.93
CA ALA A 105 27.57 -27.30 -17.83
C ALA A 105 26.20 -27.11 -17.18
N VAL A 106 26.12 -26.09 -16.32
CA VAL A 106 24.84 -25.51 -15.91
C VAL A 106 24.06 -25.25 -17.20
N SER A 107 22.90 -25.89 -17.29
CA SER A 107 21.99 -25.73 -18.42
C SER A 107 21.82 -24.24 -18.73
N PRO A 108 21.79 -23.82 -20.01
CA PRO A 108 21.64 -22.41 -20.37
C PRO A 108 20.39 -21.77 -19.72
N LEU A 109 19.37 -22.58 -19.39
CA LEU A 109 18.19 -22.16 -18.62
C LEU A 109 18.49 -21.77 -17.16
N VAL A 110 19.41 -22.47 -16.49
CA VAL A 110 19.84 -22.14 -15.11
C VAL A 110 20.70 -20.87 -15.09
N ALA A 111 21.50 -20.66 -16.13
CA ALA A 111 22.25 -19.41 -16.30
C ALA A 111 21.32 -18.21 -16.56
N TRP A 112 20.25 -18.40 -17.32
CA TRP A 112 19.25 -17.35 -17.59
C TRP A 112 18.40 -17.01 -16.36
N SER A 113 17.98 -18.01 -15.58
CA SER A 113 17.21 -17.76 -14.36
C SER A 113 18.06 -17.05 -13.30
N ALA A 114 19.34 -17.43 -13.14
CA ALA A 114 20.27 -16.73 -12.27
C ALA A 114 20.48 -15.26 -12.70
N GLY A 115 20.57 -15.00 -14.02
CA GLY A 115 20.66 -13.64 -14.55
C GLY A 115 19.44 -12.78 -14.20
N LEU A 116 18.22 -13.31 -14.34
CA LEU A 116 16.99 -12.58 -14.01
C LEU A 116 16.87 -12.27 -12.51
N VAL A 117 17.25 -13.22 -11.65
CA VAL A 117 17.26 -13.00 -10.20
C VAL A 117 18.24 -11.89 -9.82
N VAL A 118 19.44 -11.89 -10.40
CA VAL A 118 20.44 -10.85 -10.14
C VAL A 118 19.95 -9.48 -10.60
N VAL A 119 19.36 -9.37 -11.81
CA VAL A 119 18.80 -8.10 -12.32
C VAL A 119 17.66 -7.60 -11.43
N SER A 120 16.79 -8.49 -10.96
CA SER A 120 15.69 -8.14 -10.06
C SER A 120 16.19 -7.64 -8.71
N LEU A 121 17.19 -8.33 -8.11
CA LEU A 121 17.81 -7.90 -6.85
C LEU A 121 18.53 -6.56 -7.01
N LEU A 122 19.23 -6.36 -8.12
CA LEU A 122 19.94 -5.11 -8.39
C LEU A 122 18.96 -3.96 -8.58
N GLY A 123 17.87 -4.17 -9.33
CA GLY A 123 16.80 -3.20 -9.51
C GLY A 123 16.13 -2.84 -8.19
N PHE A 124 15.87 -3.81 -7.32
CA PHE A 124 15.32 -3.59 -5.99
C PHE A 124 16.29 -2.80 -5.08
N ALA A 125 17.57 -3.16 -5.08
CA ALA A 125 18.59 -2.48 -4.28
C ALA A 125 18.79 -1.02 -4.73
N VAL A 126 18.83 -0.79 -6.05
CA VAL A 126 18.90 0.55 -6.64
C VAL A 126 17.63 1.33 -6.30
N GLY A 127 16.45 0.74 -6.51
CA GLY A 127 15.16 1.35 -6.17
C GLY A 127 15.10 1.76 -4.69
N ARG A 128 15.58 0.91 -3.78
CA ARG A 128 15.68 1.20 -2.34
C ARG A 128 16.66 2.33 -2.03
N MET A 129 17.80 2.43 -2.72
CA MET A 129 18.77 3.53 -2.53
C MET A 129 18.30 4.84 -3.16
N THR A 130 17.55 4.78 -4.28
CA THR A 130 17.03 5.96 -4.97
C THR A 130 15.69 6.44 -4.46
N ALA A 131 14.99 5.62 -3.67
CA ALA A 131 13.84 6.01 -2.87
C ALA A 131 14.31 6.99 -1.80
N ARG A 132 14.60 8.22 -2.22
CA ARG A 132 14.61 9.39 -1.34
C ARG A 132 13.21 9.46 -0.74
N PRO A 133 13.08 9.62 0.59
CA PRO A 133 11.79 9.75 1.26
C PRO A 133 11.15 11.09 0.89
N ASN A 134 10.63 11.20 -0.33
CA ASN A 134 9.76 12.30 -0.74
C ASN A 134 8.29 11.99 -0.43
N SER A 135 8.01 10.89 0.28
CA SER A 135 6.66 10.55 0.76
C SER A 135 6.16 11.52 1.84
N ASP A 136 7.04 12.31 2.46
CA ASP A 136 6.66 13.32 3.45
C ASP A 136 6.09 14.60 2.83
N VAL A 137 6.28 14.84 1.53
CA VAL A 137 5.74 16.05 0.86
C VAL A 137 4.21 16.08 0.94
N TRP A 138 3.56 14.93 0.90
CA TRP A 138 2.10 14.83 1.00
C TRP A 138 1.58 14.90 2.45
N LEU A 139 2.44 14.63 3.43
CA LEU A 139 2.11 14.73 4.85
C LEU A 139 2.30 16.16 5.37
N ASP A 140 3.33 16.88 4.89
CA ASP A 140 3.52 18.31 5.17
C ASP A 140 2.38 19.17 4.59
N ASP A 141 1.89 18.81 3.39
CA ASP A 141 0.78 19.52 2.76
C ASP A 141 -0.60 19.14 3.34
N LEU A 142 -0.68 18.12 4.21
CA LEU A 142 -1.95 17.69 4.82
C LEU A 142 -2.56 18.79 5.70
N THR A 143 -1.74 19.48 6.51
CA THR A 143 -2.19 20.60 7.34
C THR A 143 -2.71 21.77 6.49
N LEU A 144 -2.16 21.95 5.28
CA LEU A 144 -2.58 22.97 4.33
C LEU A 144 -3.92 22.61 3.67
N ILE A 145 -4.13 21.34 3.34
CA ILE A 145 -5.36 20.82 2.73
C ILE A 145 -6.51 20.80 3.75
N GLU A 146 -6.24 20.43 5.00
CA GLU A 146 -7.25 20.39 6.07
C GLU A 146 -7.89 21.76 6.34
N HIS A 147 -7.13 22.84 6.16
CA HIS A 147 -7.59 24.21 6.44
C HIS A 147 -7.81 25.02 5.16
N ILE A 148 -8.02 24.37 4.01
CA ILE A 148 -8.12 25.07 2.71
C ILE A 148 -9.24 26.11 2.67
N ASP A 149 -10.34 25.88 3.40
CA ASP A 149 -11.45 26.84 3.52
C ASP A 149 -11.04 28.11 4.27
N VAL A 150 -10.20 27.99 5.31
CA VAL A 150 -9.66 29.14 6.07
C VAL A 150 -8.70 29.95 5.22
N TYR A 151 -7.86 29.28 4.43
CA TYR A 151 -6.95 29.95 3.50
C TYR A 151 -7.68 30.61 2.32
N ARG A 152 -8.85 30.09 1.93
CA ARG A 152 -9.69 30.67 0.88
C ARG A 152 -10.32 31.98 1.30
N GLU A 153 -10.64 32.14 2.58
CA GLU A 153 -11.17 33.39 3.16
C GLU A 153 -10.13 34.52 3.23
N LEU A 154 -8.84 34.18 3.36
CA LEU A 154 -7.75 35.16 3.43
C LEU A 154 -7.43 35.85 2.07
N GLY A 155 -8.04 35.38 0.98
CA GLY A 155 -7.98 36.05 -0.32
C GLY A 155 -6.64 35.91 -1.07
N ASN A 156 -6.57 36.59 -2.23
CA ASN A 156 -5.58 36.41 -3.29
C ASN A 156 -4.10 36.58 -2.82
N ALA A 157 -3.18 35.82 -3.43
CA ALA A 157 -1.74 35.83 -3.18
C ALA A 157 -1.07 37.23 -3.32
N ASP A 158 -1.70 38.14 -4.06
CA ASP A 158 -1.24 39.53 -4.20
C ASP A 158 -1.34 40.31 -2.88
N PHE A 159 -2.33 40.01 -2.03
CA PHE A 159 -2.48 40.60 -0.70
C PHE A 159 -1.31 40.24 0.21
N LEU A 160 -0.91 38.97 0.23
CA LEU A 160 0.24 38.50 1.01
C LEU A 160 1.55 39.12 0.51
N ARG A 161 1.64 39.38 -0.80
CA ARG A 161 2.81 40.03 -1.42
C ARG A 161 2.91 41.51 -1.03
N ASP A 162 1.79 42.22 -1.02
CA ASP A 162 1.72 43.61 -0.56
C ASP A 162 1.99 43.72 0.96
N LEU A 163 1.45 42.78 1.75
CA LEU A 163 1.67 42.76 3.21
C LEU A 163 3.13 42.45 3.60
N LYS A 164 3.81 41.59 2.81
CA LYS A 164 5.26 41.36 2.94
C LYS A 164 6.08 42.59 2.56
N GLN A 165 5.69 43.31 1.51
CA GLN A 165 6.35 44.56 1.12
C GLN A 165 6.19 45.66 2.17
N ARG A 166 5.07 45.68 2.89
CA ARG A 166 4.79 46.65 3.96
C ARG A 166 5.45 46.32 5.31
N GLY A 167 6.18 45.20 5.43
CA GLY A 167 6.98 44.87 6.62
C GLY A 167 6.18 44.54 7.89
N VAL A 168 4.86 44.42 7.79
CA VAL A 168 3.95 44.26 8.95
C VAL A 168 4.14 42.91 9.68
N LEU A 169 4.77 41.92 9.03
CA LEU A 169 5.04 40.61 9.61
C LEU A 169 6.25 40.58 10.54
N ASP A 170 7.11 41.61 10.54
CA ASP A 170 8.39 41.62 11.27
C ASP A 170 8.25 42.06 12.74
N GLU A 171 7.07 42.59 13.13
CA GLU A 171 6.82 43.08 14.51
C GLU A 171 6.60 41.97 15.55
N ARG A 172 6.42 40.70 15.15
CA ARG A 172 6.32 39.56 16.10
C ARG A 172 7.63 38.77 16.22
N ARG A 173 8.75 39.46 16.42
CA ARG A 173 9.96 38.81 16.92
C ARG A 173 9.72 38.42 18.39
N PRO A 174 9.71 37.12 18.76
CA PRO A 174 9.62 36.75 20.17
C PRO A 174 10.85 37.32 20.92
N PRO A 175 10.68 37.82 22.16
CA PRO A 175 11.78 38.42 22.90
C PRO A 175 12.89 37.39 23.16
N GLU A 176 14.15 37.81 22.98
CA GLU A 176 15.30 36.94 23.23
C GLU A 176 15.35 36.52 24.71
N PRO A 177 15.63 35.23 24.99
CA PRO A 177 15.85 34.77 26.35
C PRO A 177 17.13 35.40 26.91
N ARG A 178 17.00 36.04 28.08
CA ARG A 178 18.12 36.57 28.87
C ARG A 178 18.93 35.46 29.54
#